data_AF-C0CPS0-F1
#
_entry.id   AF-C0CPS0-F1
#
_cell.length_a   1.000
_cell.length_b   1.000
_cell.length_c   1.000
_cell.angle_alpha   90.00
_cell.angle_beta   90.00
_cell.angle_gamma   90.00
#
_symmetry.space_group_name_H-M   'P 1'
#
loop_
_entity.id
_entity.type
_entity.pdbx_description
1 polymer ?
#
loop_
_entity_poly.entity_id
_entity_poly.type
_entity_poly.pdbx_seq_one_letter_code
_entity_poly.pdbx_strand_id
1 'polypeptide(L)'
;MAEIYKRVAIGELQEKTSLEESDQIALEDAEGTKKATLNTLKTFLEKDTGWVTLTPDGNYEVVYGHQPQVRKRGNVVELSGGVRNTKNNIGGSTTEVRIGITLPEEYRPSKMVICPGYTNVDKVFQIHVNVDGTVTVSRAFSSNSGGYEAIQANTAIFLHAIYFTD
;
A
#
# COMPACT_ATOMS: atom_id res chain seq x y z
N MET A 1 57.22 -48.67 23.98
CA MET A 1 55.88 -48.64 24.58
C MET A 1 55.07 -47.62 23.81
N ALA A 2 54.03 -48.09 23.14
CA ALA A 2 53.27 -47.39 22.12
C ALA A 2 52.13 -46.55 22.71
N GLU A 3 51.85 -45.43 22.01
CA GLU A 3 50.52 -44.86 21.72
C GLU A 3 49.76 -44.23 22.92
N ILE A 4 49.15 -43.05 22.82
CA ILE A 4 47.86 -42.80 22.15
C ILE A 4 47.65 -41.28 21.97
N TYR A 5 47.60 -40.82 20.71
CA TYR A 5 46.69 -39.86 20.04
C TYR A 5 46.01 -38.68 20.80
N LYS A 6 45.59 -37.58 20.19
CA LYS A 6 45.35 -37.19 18.78
C LYS A 6 45.20 -35.67 18.75
N ARG A 7 45.51 -35.08 17.60
CA ARG A 7 45.15 -33.72 17.17
C ARG A 7 43.79 -33.29 17.73
N VAL A 8 43.76 -32.18 18.47
CA VAL A 8 42.53 -31.39 18.58
C VAL A 8 42.34 -30.77 17.19
N ALA A 9 41.49 -31.39 16.38
CA ALA A 9 40.95 -30.69 15.24
C ALA A 9 40.09 -29.57 15.82
N ILE A 10 40.55 -28.33 15.69
CA ILE A 10 39.64 -27.19 15.69
C ILE A 10 38.75 -27.49 14.48
N GLY A 11 37.56 -28.05 14.73
CA GLY A 11 36.56 -28.17 13.68
C GLY A 11 36.38 -26.76 13.16
N GLU A 12 36.72 -26.55 11.88
CA GLU A 12 36.44 -25.30 11.19
C GLU A 12 34.99 -24.95 11.49
N LEU A 13 34.77 -23.87 12.24
CA LEU A 13 33.48 -23.20 12.25
C LEU A 13 33.29 -22.79 10.79
N GLN A 14 32.59 -23.62 10.02
CA GLN A 14 32.27 -23.29 8.64
C GLN A 14 31.49 -21.98 8.70
N GLU A 15 32.12 -20.89 8.25
CA GLU A 15 31.39 -19.69 7.89
C GLU A 15 30.35 -20.12 6.87
N LYS A 16 29.09 -20.16 7.29
CA LYS A 16 27.97 -20.36 6.39
C LYS A 16 27.96 -19.18 5.43
N THR A 17 28.26 -19.44 4.16
CA THR A 17 28.18 -18.44 3.07
C THR A 17 26.73 -18.17 2.63
N SER A 18 25.77 -18.95 3.14
CA SER A 18 24.34 -18.80 2.93
C SER A 18 23.54 -19.07 4.20
N LEU A 19 22.42 -18.35 4.35
CA LEU A 19 21.44 -18.57 5.41
C LEU A 19 20.32 -19.48 4.90
N GLU A 20 19.97 -20.48 5.69
CA GLU A 20 18.84 -21.37 5.47
C GLU A 20 17.59 -20.86 6.18
N GLU A 21 16.41 -21.23 5.69
CA GLU A 21 15.13 -20.78 6.27
C GLU A 21 14.92 -21.20 7.74
N SER A 22 15.57 -22.28 8.16
CA SER A 22 15.57 -22.78 9.53
C SER A 22 16.61 -22.11 10.43
N ASP A 23 17.55 -21.33 9.88
CA ASP A 23 18.60 -20.70 10.68
C ASP A 23 18.00 -19.68 11.64
N GLN A 24 18.43 -19.76 12.91
CA GLN A 24 18.06 -18.79 13.94
C GLN A 24 18.88 -17.52 13.77
N ILE A 25 18.18 -16.40 13.66
CA ILE A 25 18.71 -15.05 13.61
C ILE A 25 18.41 -14.40 14.97
N ALA A 26 19.47 -13.92 15.63
CA ALA A 26 19.36 -13.09 16.82
C ALA A 26 19.00 -11.66 16.41
N LEU A 27 17.97 -11.12 17.04
CA LEU A 27 17.52 -9.74 16.91
C LEU A 27 17.76 -9.07 18.26
N GLU A 28 18.61 -8.05 18.30
CA GLU A 28 18.90 -7.30 19.53
C GLU A 28 18.08 -6.00 19.53
N ASP A 29 17.32 -5.78 20.60
CA ASP A 29 16.69 -4.50 20.90
C ASP A 29 17.10 -4.03 22.32
N ALA A 30 16.65 -2.84 22.73
CA ALA A 30 16.97 -2.28 24.04
C ALA A 30 16.42 -3.11 25.23
N GLU A 31 15.50 -4.04 24.97
CA GLU A 31 14.86 -4.90 25.98
C GLU A 31 15.53 -6.30 26.04
N GLY A 32 16.34 -6.67 25.04
CA GLY A 32 17.20 -7.84 25.04
C GLY A 32 17.34 -8.53 23.68
N THR A 33 17.90 -9.74 23.70
CA THR A 33 18.06 -10.56 22.49
C THR A 33 16.84 -11.46 22.28
N LYS A 34 16.13 -11.24 21.17
CA LYS A 34 15.08 -12.14 20.65
C LYS A 34 15.65 -13.05 19.57
N LYS A 35 15.10 -14.25 19.40
CA LYS A 35 15.51 -15.18 18.33
C LYS A 35 14.32 -15.47 17.42
N ALA A 36 14.52 -15.33 16.11
CA ALA A 36 13.55 -15.70 15.08
C ALA A 36 14.24 -16.55 14.00
N THR A 37 13.50 -17.33 13.23
CA THR A 37 14.10 -17.97 12.05
C THR A 37 14.05 -17.02 10.86
N LEU A 38 14.94 -17.22 9.87
CA LEU A 38 14.87 -16.50 8.61
C LEU A 38 13.48 -16.65 7.95
N ASN A 39 12.88 -17.84 8.00
CA ASN A 39 11.53 -18.04 7.50
C ASN A 39 10.52 -17.15 8.22
N THR A 40 10.49 -17.15 9.56
CA THR A 40 9.56 -16.32 10.34
C THR A 40 9.71 -14.84 10.04
N LEU A 41 10.93 -14.37 9.82
CA LEU A 41 11.20 -12.98 9.42
C LEU A 41 10.69 -12.67 8.02
N LYS A 42 10.88 -13.56 7.05
CA LYS A 42 10.28 -13.44 5.71
C LYS A 42 8.75 -13.41 5.78
N THR A 43 8.14 -14.33 6.53
CA THR A 43 6.67 -14.39 6.64
C THR A 43 6.10 -13.15 7.32
N PHE A 44 6.82 -12.57 8.28
CA PHE A 44 6.45 -11.31 8.90
C PHE A 44 6.54 -10.15 7.92
N LEU A 45 7.62 -10.08 7.13
CA LEU A 45 7.80 -9.09 6.07
C LEU A 45 6.80 -9.25 4.92
N GLU A 46 6.26 -10.45 4.72
CA GLU A 46 5.28 -10.76 3.68
C GLU A 46 3.83 -10.81 4.20
N LYS A 47 3.61 -10.46 5.47
CA LYS A 47 2.28 -10.56 6.09
C LYS A 47 1.25 -9.76 5.29
N ASP A 48 0.29 -10.48 4.72
CA ASP A 48 -0.87 -9.92 4.03
C ASP A 48 -1.99 -9.68 5.03
N THR A 49 -2.50 -8.44 5.11
CA THR A 49 -3.66 -8.12 5.95
C THR A 49 -4.96 -8.71 5.40
N GLY A 50 -4.96 -9.18 4.16
CA GLY A 50 -6.18 -9.38 3.39
C GLY A 50 -6.80 -8.04 2.99
N TRP A 51 -7.86 -8.12 2.18
CA TRP A 51 -8.62 -6.96 1.76
C TRP A 51 -9.54 -6.45 2.89
N VAL A 52 -9.40 -5.17 3.19
CA VAL A 52 -10.25 -4.42 4.11
C VAL A 52 -11.15 -3.49 3.30
N THR A 53 -12.45 -3.63 3.49
CA THR A 53 -13.46 -2.78 2.84
C THR A 53 -13.43 -1.37 3.41
N LEU A 54 -13.44 -0.37 2.53
CA LEU A 54 -13.56 1.05 2.88
C LEU A 54 -14.98 1.51 2.54
N THR A 55 -15.63 2.19 3.49
CA THR A 55 -16.97 2.76 3.30
C THR A 55 -16.85 4.24 2.89
N PRO A 56 -17.33 4.64 1.70
CA PRO A 56 -17.36 6.04 1.33
C PRO A 56 -18.23 6.89 2.26
N ASP A 57 -17.85 8.14 2.48
CA ASP A 57 -18.60 9.12 3.27
C ASP A 57 -19.08 10.34 2.46
N GLY A 58 -19.87 11.21 3.12
CA GLY A 58 -20.37 12.45 2.55
C GLY A 58 -21.37 12.21 1.42
N ASN A 59 -21.13 12.82 0.26
CA ASN A 59 -21.96 12.69 -0.93
C ASN A 59 -21.48 11.55 -1.86
N TYR A 60 -20.61 10.66 -1.39
CA TYR A 60 -20.02 9.62 -2.21
C TYR A 60 -20.67 8.26 -1.96
N GLU A 61 -20.93 7.53 -3.04
CA GLU A 61 -21.41 6.15 -3.02
C GLU A 61 -20.45 5.21 -3.72
N VAL A 62 -20.51 3.94 -3.34
CA VAL A 62 -19.78 2.85 -4.00
C VAL A 62 -20.28 2.66 -5.43
N VAL A 63 -19.35 2.50 -6.37
CA VAL A 63 -19.68 2.03 -7.72
C VAL A 63 -19.86 0.50 -7.69
N TYR A 64 -21.00 0.02 -8.20
CA TYR A 64 -21.31 -1.41 -8.22
C TYR A 64 -20.17 -2.23 -8.86
N GLY A 65 -19.76 -3.32 -8.20
CA GLY A 65 -18.64 -4.17 -8.64
C GLY A 65 -17.25 -3.62 -8.33
N HIS A 66 -17.15 -2.38 -7.81
CA HIS A 66 -15.88 -1.70 -7.54
C HIS A 66 -15.83 -1.17 -6.11
N GLN A 67 -16.14 -2.04 -5.13
CA GLN A 67 -16.04 -1.69 -3.71
C GLN A 67 -14.65 -1.15 -3.36
N PRO A 68 -14.53 0.09 -2.83
CA PRO A 68 -13.29 0.59 -2.29
C PRO A 68 -12.76 -0.33 -1.19
N GLN A 69 -11.50 -0.72 -1.33
CA GLN A 69 -10.83 -1.67 -0.46
C GLN A 69 -9.33 -1.43 -0.45
N VAL A 70 -8.69 -1.81 0.64
CA VAL A 70 -7.24 -1.67 0.83
C VAL A 70 -6.67 -2.95 1.41
N ARG A 71 -5.44 -3.29 1.05
CA ARG A 71 -4.66 -4.35 1.70
C ARG A 71 -3.22 -3.92 1.88
N LYS A 72 -2.52 -4.54 2.83
CA LYS A 72 -1.11 -4.31 3.10
C LYS A 72 -0.38 -5.65 3.10
N ARG A 73 0.74 -5.71 2.39
CA ARG A 73 1.67 -6.85 2.31
C ARG A 73 3.05 -6.36 2.70
N GLY A 74 3.47 -6.67 3.93
CA GLY A 74 4.65 -6.02 4.50
C GLY A 74 4.43 -4.51 4.59
N ASN A 75 5.26 -3.73 3.88
CA ASN A 75 5.13 -2.27 3.81
C ASN A 75 4.41 -1.77 2.56
N VAL A 76 4.07 -2.67 1.63
CA VAL A 76 3.37 -2.31 0.39
C VAL A 76 1.87 -2.30 0.65
N VAL A 77 1.22 -1.18 0.33
CA VAL A 77 -0.23 -1.04 0.36
C VAL A 77 -0.76 -1.00 -1.06
N GLU A 78 -1.88 -1.68 -1.26
CA GLU A 78 -2.69 -1.60 -2.46
C GLU A 78 -4.08 -1.09 -2.10
N LEU A 79 -4.48 0.01 -2.74
CA LEU A 79 -5.80 0.61 -2.66
C LEU A 79 -6.48 0.48 -4.02
N SER A 80 -7.70 -0.04 -4.05
CA SER A 80 -8.48 -0.22 -5.27
C SER A 80 -9.95 0.11 -5.02
N GLY A 81 -10.66 0.64 -6.01
CA GLY A 81 -12.09 0.87 -5.90
C GLY A 81 -12.68 1.82 -6.92
N GLY A 82 -13.96 2.12 -6.71
CA GLY A 82 -14.70 3.12 -7.47
C GLY A 82 -15.72 3.83 -6.59
N VAL A 83 -15.77 5.16 -6.72
CA VAL A 83 -16.77 6.00 -6.05
C VAL A 83 -17.45 6.93 -7.05
N ARG A 84 -18.62 7.45 -6.70
CA ARG A 84 -19.30 8.51 -7.46
C ARG A 84 -19.88 9.55 -6.50
N ASN A 85 -19.81 10.83 -6.87
CA ASN A 85 -20.48 11.88 -6.12
C ASN A 85 -21.95 11.95 -6.55
N THR A 86 -22.91 11.70 -5.66
CA THR A 86 -24.34 11.64 -6.03
C THR A 86 -25.07 12.98 -5.98
N LYS A 87 -24.41 14.05 -5.53
CA LYS A 87 -25.05 15.36 -5.34
C LYS A 87 -24.50 16.46 -6.24
N ASN A 88 -23.18 16.57 -6.34
CA ASN A 88 -22.54 17.73 -6.96
C ASN A 88 -21.58 17.30 -8.07
N ASN A 89 -21.41 18.18 -9.06
CA ASN A 89 -20.28 18.10 -9.97
C ASN A 89 -18.99 18.42 -9.20
N ILE A 90 -17.91 17.71 -9.51
CA ILE A 90 -16.56 18.10 -9.09
C ILE A 90 -16.02 19.02 -10.18
N GLY A 91 -15.78 20.29 -9.85
CA GLY A 91 -15.27 21.26 -10.81
C GLY A 91 -13.89 20.89 -11.34
N GLY A 92 -13.64 21.14 -12.63
CA GLY A 92 -12.31 21.00 -13.21
C GLY A 92 -11.38 22.04 -12.62
N SER A 93 -10.39 21.61 -11.84
CA SER A 93 -9.49 22.52 -11.12
C SER A 93 -8.14 21.86 -10.84
N THR A 94 -7.12 22.67 -10.56
CA THR A 94 -5.88 22.24 -9.92
C THR A 94 -6.03 22.03 -8.42
N THR A 95 -7.11 22.54 -7.83
CA THR A 95 -7.46 22.35 -6.42
C THR A 95 -8.02 20.95 -6.20
N GLU A 96 -7.52 20.30 -5.16
CA GLU A 96 -7.94 18.98 -4.76
C GLU A 96 -9.32 18.97 -4.09
N VAL A 97 -10.13 17.96 -4.42
CA VAL A 97 -11.43 17.72 -3.81
C VAL A 97 -11.45 16.33 -3.21
N ARG A 98 -11.84 16.22 -1.94
CA ARG A 98 -12.00 14.95 -1.23
C ARG A 98 -13.07 14.07 -1.89
N ILE A 99 -12.78 12.78 -2.10
CA ILE A 99 -13.70 11.81 -2.73
C ILE A 99 -14.30 10.75 -1.79
N GLY A 100 -14.47 11.12 -0.52
CA GLY A 100 -15.19 10.31 0.46
C GLY A 100 -14.47 9.04 0.93
N ILE A 101 -13.22 8.80 0.55
CA ILE A 101 -12.43 7.63 1.00
C ILE A 101 -11.44 8.07 2.07
N THR A 102 -11.43 7.39 3.22
CA THR A 102 -10.43 7.58 4.29
C THR A 102 -9.78 6.25 4.63
N LEU A 103 -8.46 6.24 4.69
CA LEU A 103 -7.66 5.07 5.05
C LEU A 103 -7.49 4.96 6.58
N PRO A 104 -7.61 3.74 7.13
CA PRO A 104 -7.13 3.45 8.48
C PRO A 104 -5.62 3.74 8.59
N GLU A 105 -5.16 4.05 9.80
CA GLU A 105 -3.82 4.59 10.07
C GLU A 105 -2.69 3.71 9.53
N GLU A 106 -2.83 2.39 9.67
CA GLU A 106 -1.84 1.39 9.27
C GLU A 106 -1.63 1.28 7.75
N TYR A 107 -2.55 1.85 6.96
CA TYR A 107 -2.50 1.87 5.49
C TYR A 107 -2.09 3.23 4.92
N ARG A 108 -1.88 4.26 5.76
CA ARG A 108 -1.58 5.61 5.27
C ARG A 108 -0.14 5.69 4.74
N PRO A 109 0.10 6.35 3.60
CA PRO A 109 1.45 6.52 3.10
C PRO A 109 2.20 7.58 3.93
N SER A 110 3.52 7.44 4.06
CA SER A 110 4.35 8.45 4.74
C SER A 110 4.62 9.70 3.92
N LYS A 111 4.36 9.63 2.61
CA LYS A 111 4.40 10.76 1.66
C LYS A 111 3.17 10.71 0.77
N MET A 112 2.71 11.86 0.29
CA MET A 112 1.59 11.90 -0.63
C MET A 112 1.88 11.08 -1.89
N VAL A 113 0.94 10.21 -2.27
CA VAL A 113 1.03 9.36 -3.46
C VAL A 113 0.13 9.96 -4.53
N ILE A 114 0.68 10.19 -5.71
CA ILE A 114 -0.05 10.69 -6.87
C ILE A 114 -0.19 9.55 -7.88
N CYS A 115 -1.42 9.21 -8.27
CA CYS A 115 -1.67 8.24 -9.33
C CYS A 115 -2.72 8.75 -10.33
N PRO A 116 -2.68 8.28 -11.59
CA PRO A 116 -3.75 8.56 -12.53
C PRO A 116 -5.03 7.82 -12.11
N GLY A 117 -6.16 8.49 -12.28
CA GLY A 117 -7.48 7.91 -12.20
C GLY A 117 -8.25 8.11 -13.49
N TYR A 118 -9.24 7.25 -13.72
CA TYR A 118 -10.07 7.28 -14.92
C TYR A 118 -11.54 7.33 -14.54
N THR A 119 -12.30 8.13 -15.27
CA THR A 119 -13.75 8.08 -15.20
C THR A 119 -14.29 7.07 -16.19
N ASN A 120 -15.56 6.67 -16.05
CA ASN A 120 -16.24 5.84 -17.05
C ASN A 120 -16.56 6.56 -18.38
N VAL A 121 -16.11 7.80 -18.55
CA VAL A 121 -16.27 8.62 -19.77
C VAL A 121 -14.91 9.12 -20.28
N ASP A 122 -13.86 8.33 -20.05
CA ASP A 122 -12.48 8.56 -20.54
C ASP A 122 -11.84 9.88 -20.12
N LYS A 123 -12.35 10.53 -19.07
CA LYS A 123 -11.62 11.62 -18.40
C LYS A 123 -10.51 11.04 -17.54
N VAL A 124 -9.31 11.60 -17.70
CA VAL A 124 -8.15 11.31 -16.87
C VAL A 124 -8.07 12.37 -15.79
N PHE A 125 -7.82 11.97 -14.55
CA PHE A 125 -7.61 12.87 -13.41
C PHE A 125 -6.44 12.40 -12.55
N GLN A 126 -5.97 13.27 -11.66
CA GLN A 126 -4.98 12.93 -10.66
C GLN A 126 -5.68 12.58 -9.35
N ILE A 127 -5.33 11.44 -8.80
CA ILE A 127 -5.74 10.99 -7.47
C ILE A 127 -4.58 11.21 -6.54
N HIS A 128 -4.83 11.81 -5.39
CA HIS A 128 -3.85 11.87 -4.32
C HIS A 128 -4.32 11.03 -3.14
N VAL A 129 -3.44 10.16 -2.66
CA VAL A 129 -3.58 9.49 -1.37
C VAL A 129 -2.71 10.27 -0.39
N ASN A 130 -3.36 10.98 0.52
CA ASN A 130 -2.70 11.90 1.44
C ASN A 130 -2.18 11.18 2.68
N VAL A 131 -1.19 11.80 3.33
CA VAL A 131 -0.57 11.30 4.56
C VAL A 131 -1.57 11.22 5.72
N ASP A 132 -2.61 12.05 5.72
CA ASP A 132 -3.71 11.99 6.69
C ASP A 132 -4.71 10.84 6.41
N GLY A 133 -4.51 10.09 5.33
CA GLY A 133 -5.35 8.98 4.89
C GLY A 133 -6.52 9.38 4.01
N THR A 134 -6.76 10.68 3.77
CA THR A 134 -7.80 11.09 2.84
C THR A 134 -7.39 10.84 1.39
N VAL A 135 -8.37 10.54 0.54
CA VAL A 135 -8.16 10.48 -0.91
C VAL A 135 -8.84 11.68 -1.57
N THR A 136 -8.10 12.38 -2.43
CA THR A 136 -8.56 13.54 -3.18
C THR A 136 -8.39 13.34 -4.68
N VAL A 137 -9.10 14.15 -5.47
CA VAL A 137 -8.95 14.21 -6.92
C VAL A 137 -8.71 15.64 -7.38
N SER A 138 -7.95 15.80 -8.45
CA SER A 138 -7.76 17.08 -9.15
C SER A 138 -7.57 16.86 -10.66
N ARG A 139 -7.66 17.94 -11.45
CA ARG A 139 -7.26 17.99 -12.86
C ARG A 139 -7.91 16.93 -13.76
N ALA A 140 -9.23 16.91 -13.85
CA ALA A 140 -9.90 16.10 -14.86
C ALA A 140 -9.78 16.74 -16.26
N PHE A 141 -9.35 15.99 -17.27
CA PHE A 141 -9.29 16.44 -18.66
C PHE A 141 -9.60 15.28 -19.62
N SER A 142 -10.01 15.63 -20.83
CA SER A 142 -10.22 14.70 -21.94
C SER A 142 -9.31 15.06 -23.12
N SER A 143 -9.06 14.11 -24.03
CA SER A 143 -8.19 14.31 -25.20
C SER A 143 -8.65 15.44 -26.13
N ASN A 144 -9.92 15.83 -26.05
CA ASN A 144 -10.53 16.86 -26.89
C ASN A 144 -10.73 18.19 -26.15
N SER A 145 -10.22 18.32 -24.92
CA SER A 145 -10.43 19.50 -24.07
C SER A 145 -9.26 20.49 -24.13
N GLY A 146 -9.56 21.79 -24.18
CA GLY A 146 -8.57 22.87 -24.10
C GLY A 146 -8.12 23.21 -22.67
N GLY A 147 -8.52 22.43 -21.67
CA GLY A 147 -8.29 22.71 -20.25
C GLY A 147 -8.99 21.71 -19.32
N TYR A 148 -9.04 22.02 -18.02
CA TYR A 148 -9.69 21.14 -17.05
C TYR A 148 -11.21 21.17 -17.20
N GLU A 149 -11.82 19.99 -17.14
CA GLU A 149 -13.26 19.78 -17.23
C GLU A 149 -13.83 19.33 -15.88
N ALA A 150 -15.12 19.59 -15.66
CA ALA A 150 -15.81 19.06 -14.49
C ALA A 150 -16.05 17.55 -14.62
N ILE A 151 -15.94 16.81 -13.51
CA ILE A 151 -16.50 15.47 -13.38
C ILE A 151 -17.97 15.65 -12.96
N GLN A 152 -18.90 15.20 -13.78
CA GLN A 152 -20.33 15.37 -13.51
C GLN A 152 -20.76 14.50 -12.31
N ALA A 153 -21.79 14.94 -11.58
CA ALA A 153 -22.43 14.11 -10.56
C ALA A 153 -22.81 12.75 -11.16
N ASN A 154 -22.73 11.70 -10.34
CA ASN A 154 -22.94 10.29 -10.68
C ASN A 154 -21.94 9.68 -11.67
N THR A 155 -20.93 10.42 -12.15
CA THR A 155 -19.82 9.85 -12.91
C THR A 155 -18.98 8.96 -12.00
N ALA A 156 -18.67 7.74 -12.45
CA ALA A 156 -17.81 6.83 -11.71
C ALA A 156 -16.36 7.32 -11.78
N ILE A 157 -15.68 7.29 -10.65
CA ILE A 157 -14.28 7.66 -10.44
C ILE A 157 -13.58 6.38 -9.99
N PHE A 158 -12.76 5.79 -10.84
CA PHE A 158 -12.00 4.57 -10.52
C PHE A 158 -10.60 4.91 -10.05
N LEU A 159 -10.14 4.18 -9.04
CA LEU A 159 -8.81 4.33 -8.48
C LEU A 159 -8.12 2.98 -8.30
N HIS A 160 -6.81 3.00 -8.56
CA HIS A 160 -5.88 1.94 -8.18
C HIS A 160 -4.55 2.59 -7.83
N ALA A 161 -4.04 2.32 -6.64
CA ALA A 161 -2.79 2.86 -6.15
C ALA A 161 -2.00 1.77 -5.42
N ILE A 162 -0.70 1.73 -5.67
CA ILE A 162 0.25 0.87 -4.96
C ILE A 162 1.36 1.77 -4.42
N TYR A 163 1.64 1.67 -3.13
CA TYR A 163 2.61 2.55 -2.45
C TYR A 163 3.18 1.91 -1.19
N PHE A 164 4.17 2.56 -0.59
CA PHE A 164 4.78 2.14 0.67
C PHE A 164 4.26 2.98 1.86
N THR A 165 4.30 2.41 3.06
CA THR A 165 3.82 3.01 4.34
C THR A 165 4.93 3.27 5.35
N ASP A 166 6.18 3.14 4.91
CA ASP A 166 7.42 3.24 5.69
C ASP A 166 7.52 4.49 6.56
#